data_AF-A0A3S4FLS9-F1
#
_entry.id   AF-A0A3S4FLS9-F1
#
_cell.length_a   1.000
_cell.length_b   1.000
_cell.length_c   1.000
_cell.angle_alpha   90.00
_cell.angle_beta   90.00
_cell.angle_gamma   90.00
#
_symmetry.space_group_name_H-M   'P 1'
#
loop_
_entity.id
_entity.type
_entity.pdbx_description
1 polymer ?
#
loop_
_entity_poly.entity_id
_entity_poly.type
_entity_poly.pdbx_seq_one_letter_code
_entity_poly.pdbx_strand_id
1 'polypeptide(L)'
;MINLFPRTTTRIEVTHSVTEQHLVVDRTRPLDYEVFSVQEVEGLEAETTRKMIFRPLYHTRNNDEGNHGRYFSLRREPRRSSENARRYGTRTPYTGSEVFLSLVDQHEAPYPEIYAISPSRQCD
;
A
#
# COMPACT_ATOMS: atom_id res chain seq x y z
N MET A 1 -21.86 -11.78 -3.51
CA MET A 1 -20.70 -11.98 -2.60
C MET A 1 -19.52 -11.20 -3.14
N ILE A 2 -18.71 -10.61 -2.26
CA ILE A 2 -17.47 -9.92 -2.64
C ILE A 2 -16.30 -10.62 -1.93
N ASN A 3 -15.22 -10.89 -2.68
CA ASN A 3 -14.07 -11.67 -2.20
C ASN A 3 -13.02 -10.74 -1.55
N LEU A 4 -13.31 -10.17 -0.39
CA LEU A 4 -12.41 -9.27 0.33
C LEU A 4 -12.10 -9.81 1.71
N PHE A 5 -10.82 -9.92 2.05
CA PHE A 5 -10.37 -10.34 3.36
C PHE A 5 -9.26 -9.41 3.87
N PRO A 6 -9.19 -9.16 5.19
CA PRO A 6 -8.12 -8.37 5.77
C PRO A 6 -6.78 -9.09 5.59
N ARG A 7 -5.77 -8.38 5.10
CA ARG A 7 -4.37 -8.84 5.09
C ARG A 7 -3.42 -7.71 5.46
N THR A 8 -2.32 -8.11 6.09
CA THR A 8 -1.16 -7.24 6.29
C THR A 8 -0.24 -7.39 5.10
N THR A 9 0.19 -6.28 4.53
CA THR A 9 1.16 -6.24 3.45
C THR A 9 2.54 -6.68 3.95
N THR A 10 3.38 -7.23 3.07
CA THR A 10 4.81 -7.35 3.37
C THR A 10 5.41 -6.02 3.77
N ARG A 11 6.36 -6.05 4.69
CA ARG A 11 7.03 -4.84 5.16
C ARG A 11 7.89 -4.24 4.06
N ILE A 12 7.97 -2.91 4.02
CA ILE A 12 8.67 -2.16 2.98
C ILE A 12 9.68 -1.27 3.67
N GLU A 13 10.94 -1.39 3.24
CA GLU A 13 11.99 -0.48 3.66
C GLU A 13 11.75 0.88 3.00
N VAL A 14 11.64 1.94 3.81
CA VAL A 14 11.49 3.30 3.28
C VAL A 14 12.87 3.89 3.10
N THR A 15 13.16 4.27 1.87
CA THR A 15 14.41 4.95 1.51
C THR A 15 14.09 6.34 1.00
N HIS A 16 14.93 7.32 1.35
CA HIS A 16 14.79 8.70 0.87
C HIS A 16 14.99 8.83 -0.65
N SER A 17 15.54 7.79 -1.29
CA SER A 17 15.76 7.74 -2.73
C SER A 17 14.47 7.62 -3.55
N VAL A 18 13.37 7.17 -2.93
CA VAL A 18 12.09 6.93 -3.63
C VAL A 18 10.93 7.53 -2.84
N THR A 19 10.19 8.45 -3.46
CA THR A 19 9.04 9.12 -2.82
C THR A 19 7.84 8.18 -2.65
N GLU A 20 7.68 7.22 -3.56
CA GLU A 20 6.54 6.29 -3.57
C GLU A 20 6.99 4.85 -3.45
N GLN A 21 6.40 4.12 -2.51
CA GLN A 21 6.73 2.73 -2.21
C GLN A 21 5.69 1.79 -2.83
N HIS A 22 6.14 0.79 -3.59
CA HIS A 22 5.21 -0.19 -4.18
C HIS A 22 4.65 -1.13 -3.09
N LEU A 23 3.33 -1.07 -2.90
CA LEU A 23 2.60 -1.83 -1.91
C LEU A 23 2.18 -3.19 -2.48
N VAL A 24 2.84 -4.25 -2.02
CA VAL A 24 2.58 -5.63 -2.48
C VAL A 24 2.22 -6.52 -1.30
N VAL A 25 1.01 -7.11 -1.34
CA VAL A 25 0.48 -7.95 -0.25
C VAL A 25 1.46 -9.06 0.11
N ASP A 26 1.91 -9.82 -0.89
CA ASP A 26 2.91 -10.87 -0.76
C ASP A 26 3.88 -10.80 -1.96
N ARG A 27 5.15 -10.50 -1.70
CA ARG A 27 6.18 -10.40 -2.76
C ARG A 27 6.52 -11.75 -3.40
N THR A 28 6.25 -12.86 -2.73
CA THR A 28 6.46 -14.20 -3.29
C THR A 28 5.36 -14.58 -4.29
N ARG A 29 4.19 -13.96 -4.15
CA ARG A 29 2.99 -14.21 -4.96
C ARG A 29 2.26 -12.89 -5.30
N PRO A 30 2.90 -12.00 -6.08
CA PRO A 30 2.38 -10.65 -6.35
C PRO A 30 1.13 -10.65 -7.25
N LEU A 31 0.84 -11.76 -7.92
CA LEU A 31 -0.33 -11.91 -8.80
C LEU A 31 -1.55 -12.48 -8.08
N ASP A 32 -1.37 -13.18 -6.96
CA ASP A 32 -2.44 -13.87 -6.23
C ASP A 32 -3.36 -12.89 -5.48
N TYR A 33 -2.85 -11.69 -5.15
CA TYR A 33 -3.57 -10.72 -4.34
C TYR A 33 -3.46 -9.31 -4.90
N GLU A 34 -4.53 -8.55 -4.72
CA GLU A 34 -4.63 -7.15 -5.08
C GLU A 34 -5.10 -6.33 -3.88
N VAL A 35 -4.49 -5.18 -3.65
CA VAL A 35 -4.87 -4.26 -2.56
C VAL A 35 -6.16 -3.53 -2.94
N PHE A 36 -7.26 -3.85 -2.25
CA PHE A 36 -8.55 -3.20 -2.49
C PHE A 36 -8.64 -1.81 -1.83
N SER A 37 -8.14 -1.68 -0.61
CA SER A 37 -8.06 -0.41 0.14
C SER A 37 -6.99 -0.51 1.21
N VAL A 38 -6.42 0.60 1.65
CA VAL A 38 -5.54 0.62 2.83
C VAL A 38 -6.29 1.29 3.96
N GLN A 39 -6.43 0.58 5.08
CA GLN A 39 -7.13 1.09 6.26
C GLN A 39 -6.15 1.83 7.17
N GLU A 40 -4.97 1.28 7.35
CA GLU A 40 -3.96 1.81 8.26
C GLU A 40 -2.57 1.53 7.71
N VAL A 41 -1.64 2.45 7.98
CA VAL A 41 -0.22 2.30 7.67
C VAL A 41 0.55 2.52 8.96
N GLU A 42 1.39 1.56 9.32
CA GLU A 42 2.26 1.62 10.49
C GLU A 42 3.71 1.71 10.04
N GLY A 43 4.44 2.69 10.57
CA GLY A 43 5.90 2.76 10.49
C GLY A 43 6.56 2.34 11.79
N LEU A 44 7.77 1.81 11.66
CA LEU A 44 8.63 1.43 12.78
C LEU A 44 9.83 2.38 12.82
N GLU A 45 10.09 2.98 13.97
CA GLU A 45 11.29 3.79 14.22
C GLU A 45 12.55 2.92 14.31
N ALA A 46 13.67 3.36 13.72
CA ALA A 46 14.91 2.58 13.69
C ALA A 46 15.48 2.26 15.07
N GLU A 47 15.46 3.24 15.98
CA GLU A 47 16.16 3.12 17.26
C GLU A 47 15.29 2.48 18.34
N THR A 48 14.01 2.85 18.41
CA THR A 48 13.12 2.42 19.49
C THR A 48 12.15 1.31 19.08
N THR A 49 12.07 0.94 17.78
CA THR A 49 11.01 0.07 17.23
C THR A 49 9.60 0.57 17.58
N ARG A 50 9.48 1.88 17.86
CA ARG A 50 8.20 2.48 18.23
C ARG A 50 7.31 2.50 17.00
N LYS A 51 6.07 2.01 17.18
CA LYS A 51 5.04 2.06 16.15
C LYS A 51 4.53 3.48 15.97
N MET A 52 4.44 3.92 14.72
CA MET A 52 3.87 5.20 14.33
C MET A 52 2.78 4.99 13.31
N ILE A 53 1.62 5.56 13.58
CA ILE A 53 0.44 5.41 12.74
C ILE A 53 0.39 6.58 11.77
N PHE A 54 0.27 6.27 10.48
CA PHE A 54 0.02 7.25 9.44
C PHE A 54 -1.47 7.24 9.10
N ARG A 55 -2.06 8.43 8.98
CA ARG A 55 -3.48 8.61 8.63
C ARG A 55 -3.65 8.88 7.13
N PRO A 56 -4.77 8.50 6.50
CA PRO A 56 -4.98 8.82 5.10
C PRO A 56 -5.09 10.34 4.88
N LEU A 57 -4.32 10.89 3.94
CA LEU A 57 -4.22 12.33 3.68
C LEU A 57 -5.55 12.95 3.21
N TYR A 58 -6.31 12.23 2.38
CA TYR A 58 -7.51 12.73 1.71
C TYR A 58 -8.82 12.23 2.33
N HIS A 59 -8.82 11.77 3.58
CA HIS A 59 -10.06 11.30 4.22
C HIS A 59 -10.95 12.51 4.60
N THR A 60 -12.15 12.61 4.01
CA THR A 60 -13.15 13.62 4.39
C THR A 60 -13.68 13.36 5.81
N ARG A 61 -13.25 14.22 6.76
CA ARG A 61 -13.81 14.65 8.09
C ARG A 61 -14.77 13.71 8.83
N ASN A 62 -14.64 13.52 10.16
CA ASN A 62 -15.16 14.54 11.10
C ASN A 62 -14.60 14.50 12.55
N ASN A 63 -13.48 13.81 12.85
CA ASN A 63 -13.06 13.62 14.24
C ASN A 63 -11.55 13.64 14.52
N ASP A 64 -10.77 14.37 13.71
CA ASP A 64 -9.38 14.68 14.09
C ASP A 64 -9.39 16.04 14.79
N GLU A 65 -9.47 16.03 16.12
CA GLU A 65 -9.31 17.24 16.97
C GLU A 65 -7.86 17.75 16.98
N GLY A 66 -6.98 17.25 16.10
CA GLY A 66 -5.60 17.69 16.01
C GLY A 66 -4.94 17.36 14.67
N ASN A 67 -3.90 18.13 14.35
CA ASN A 67 -2.97 17.83 13.27
C ASN A 67 -2.11 16.63 13.68
N HIS A 68 -2.35 15.45 13.11
CA HIS A 68 -1.64 14.21 13.46
C HIS A 68 -0.17 14.20 13.01
N GLY A 69 0.24 15.16 12.17
CA GLY A 69 1.61 15.32 11.70
C GLY A 69 2.07 14.28 10.66
N ARG A 70 1.45 13.09 10.64
CA ARG A 70 1.83 11.95 9.80
C ARG A 70 0.68 11.47 8.93
N TYR A 71 0.89 11.52 7.62
CA TYR A 71 -0.12 11.20 6.63
C TYR A 71 0.42 10.25 5.56
N PHE A 72 -0.48 9.51 4.92
CA PHE A 72 -0.17 8.73 3.73
C PHE A 72 -1.14 9.00 2.59
N SER A 73 -0.68 8.85 1.37
CA SER A 73 -1.54 8.85 0.18
C SER A 73 -1.26 7.64 -0.69
N LEU A 74 -2.26 7.24 -1.47
CA LEU A 74 -2.18 6.09 -2.36
C LEU A 74 -2.35 6.55 -3.80
N ARG A 75 -1.52 6.00 -4.68
CA ARG A 75 -1.66 6.12 -6.11
C ARG A 75 -1.88 4.74 -6.71
N ARG A 76 -2.89 4.60 -7.56
CA ARG A 76 -3.18 3.33 -8.23
C ARG A 76 -2.84 3.44 -9.70
N GLU A 77 -2.12 2.45 -10.21
CA GLU A 77 -1.86 2.31 -11.64
C GLU A 77 -2.40 0.97 -12.16
N PRO A 78 -2.90 0.91 -13.40
CA PRO A 78 -3.11 -0.36 -14.08
C PRO A 78 -1.77 -1.08 -14.19
N ARG A 79 -1.72 -2.36 -13.82
CA ARG A 79 -0.52 -3.17 -13.97
C ARG A 79 -0.11 -3.17 -15.45
N ARG A 80 1.18 -3.04 -15.75
CA ARG A 80 1.62 -3.16 -17.15
C ARG A 80 1.50 -4.62 -17.58
N SER A 81 0.65 -4.90 -18.58
CA SER A 81 0.57 -6.23 -19.19
C SER A 81 1.92 -6.58 -19.81
N SER A 82 2.53 -7.70 -19.42
CA SER A 82 3.71 -8.22 -20.12
C SER A 82 3.32 -8.65 -21.54
N GLU A 83 4.24 -8.52 -22.51
CA GLU A 83 3.97 -8.96 -23.90
C GLU A 83 3.61 -10.45 -23.99
N ASN A 84 4.11 -11.27 -23.06
CA ASN A 84 3.81 -12.71 -23.01
C ASN A 84 2.35 -13.01 -22.64
N ALA A 85 1.68 -12.15 -21.85
CA ALA A 85 0.26 -12.32 -21.52
C ALA A 85 -0.67 -12.09 -22.73
N ARG A 86 -0.22 -11.33 -23.74
CA ARG A 86 -1.00 -11.06 -24.96
C ARG A 86 -1.04 -12.25 -25.92
N ARG A 87 -0.04 -13.14 -25.92
CA ARG A 87 0.07 -14.25 -26.90
C ARG A 87 -0.85 -15.45 -26.61
N TYR A 88 -1.35 -15.60 -25.38
CA TYR A 88 -2.05 -16.82 -24.97
C TYR A 88 -3.43 -16.62 -24.28
N GLY A 89 -3.96 -15.38 -24.21
CA GLY A 89 -5.18 -15.09 -23.43
C GLY A 89 -6.51 -15.26 -24.18
N THR A 90 -7.30 -16.28 -23.82
CA THR A 90 -8.75 -16.36 -24.10
C THR A 90 -9.53 -15.66 -22.97
N ARG A 91 -10.53 -14.84 -23.34
CA ARG A 91 -11.39 -13.98 -22.48
C ARG A 91 -10.66 -12.82 -21.78
N THR A 92 -11.34 -11.68 -21.74
CA THR A 92 -10.86 -10.33 -21.39
C THR A 92 -9.77 -10.32 -20.31
N PRO A 93 -8.54 -9.86 -20.58
CA PRO A 93 -7.47 -9.92 -19.59
C PRO A 93 -7.74 -8.93 -18.46
N TYR A 94 -8.12 -9.43 -17.28
CA TYR A 94 -8.05 -8.63 -16.07
C TYR A 94 -6.58 -8.31 -15.82
N THR A 95 -6.21 -7.06 -16.12
CA THR A 95 -4.81 -6.65 -16.07
C THR A 95 -4.34 -6.48 -14.62
N GLY A 96 -5.26 -6.19 -13.70
CA GLY A 96 -4.97 -5.90 -12.29
C GLY A 96 -4.49 -4.46 -12.07
N SER A 97 -4.45 -4.03 -10.81
CA SER A 97 -3.87 -2.74 -10.40
C SER A 97 -2.70 -2.91 -9.43
N GLU A 98 -1.78 -1.96 -9.49
CA GLU A 98 -0.67 -1.79 -8.56
C GLU A 98 -0.94 -0.56 -7.70
N VAL A 99 -0.53 -0.62 -6.43
CA VAL A 99 -0.76 0.45 -5.46
C VAL A 99 0.59 0.96 -4.98
N PHE A 100 0.79 2.26 -5.09
CA PHE A 100 1.97 2.96 -4.59
C PHE A 100 1.58 3.83 -3.41
N LEU A 101 2.40 3.81 -2.37
CA LEU A 101 2.19 4.47 -1.10
C LEU A 101 3.19 5.61 -0.95
N SER A 102 2.70 6.82 -0.70
CA SER A 102 3.53 7.97 -0.32
C SER A 102 3.31 8.33 1.13
N LEU A 103 4.37 8.63 1.86
CA LEU A 103 4.31 9.07 3.24
C LEU A 103 4.67 10.55 3.35
N VAL A 104 4.01 11.24 4.27
CA VAL A 104 4.30 12.63 4.60
C VAL A 104 4.38 12.73 6.12
N ASP A 105 5.47 13.29 6.62
CA ASP A 105 5.64 13.59 8.03
C ASP A 105 6.09 15.05 8.21
N GLN A 106 5.42 15.75 9.11
CA GLN A 106 5.72 17.13 9.47
C GLN A 106 6.90 17.28 10.43
N HIS A 107 7.30 16.22 11.15
CA HIS A 107 8.35 16.28 12.17
C HIS A 107 9.67 15.64 11.72
N GLU A 108 9.79 15.36 10.41
CA GLU A 108 10.97 14.78 9.74
C GLU A 108 11.22 13.30 10.08
N ALA A 109 11.59 12.51 9.06
CA ALA A 109 11.68 11.06 9.15
C ALA A 109 13.11 10.58 9.43
N PRO A 110 13.27 9.65 10.37
CA PRO A 110 13.95 8.40 10.00
C PRO A 110 13.06 7.19 10.30
N TYR A 111 12.31 6.75 9.28
CA TYR A 111 11.49 5.53 9.33
C TYR A 111 12.12 4.47 8.44
N PRO A 112 12.83 3.47 8.98
CA PRO A 112 13.46 2.44 8.15
C PRO A 112 12.45 1.49 7.52
N GLU A 113 11.32 1.21 8.17
CA GLU A 113 10.39 0.17 7.73
C GLU A 113 8.93 0.59 7.96
N ILE A 114 8.06 0.25 7.00
CA ILE A 114 6.61 0.42 7.10
C ILE A 114 5.88 -0.86 6.68
N TYR A 115 4.63 -0.99 7.11
CA TYR A 115 3.68 -1.93 6.52
C TYR A 115 2.26 -1.36 6.56
N ALA A 116 1.39 -1.88 5.70
CA ALA A 116 0.01 -1.46 5.61
C ALA A 116 -0.93 -2.61 5.98
N ILE A 117 -2.05 -2.25 6.59
CA ILE A 117 -3.18 -3.16 6.82
C ILE A 117 -4.23 -2.83 5.76
N SER A 118 -4.54 -3.81 4.94
CA SER A 118 -5.39 -3.62 3.76
C SER A 118 -6.33 -4.81 3.54
N PRO A 119 -7.65 -4.57 3.34
CA PRO A 119 -8.48 -5.54 2.64
C PRO A 119 -7.85 -5.85 1.29
N SER A 120 -7.58 -7.13 1.07
CA SER A 120 -7.03 -7.64 -0.17
C SER A 120 -8.06 -8.52 -0.87
N ARG A 121 -8.11 -8.40 -2.19
CA ARG A 121 -8.86 -9.30 -3.07
C ARG A 121 -7.92 -10.38 -3.57
N GLN A 122 -8.34 -11.64 -3.51
CA GLN A 122 -7.61 -12.70 -4.19
C GLN A 122 -7.95 -12.67 -5.69
N CYS A 123 -6.92 -12.72 -6.53
CA CYS A 123 -7.06 -12.87 -7.97
C CYS A 123 -7.37 -14.34 -8.30
N ASP A 124 -8.32 -14.56 -9.21
CA ASP A 124 -8.75 -15.89 -9.66
C ASP A 124 -7.81 -16.46 -10.74
#